data_AF-A0A1A9ACV4-F1
#
_entry.id   AF-A0A1A9ACV4-F1
#
_cell.length_a   1.000
_cell.length_b   1.000
_cell.length_c   1.000
_cell.angle_alpha   90.00
_cell.angle_beta   90.00
_cell.angle_gamma   90.00
#
_symmetry.space_group_name_H-M   'P 1'
#
loop_
_entity.id
_entity.type
_entity.pdbx_description
1 polymer ?
#
loop_
_entity_poly.entity_id
_entity_poly.type
_entity_poly.pdbx_seq_one_letter_code
_entity_poly.pdbx_strand_id
1 'polypeptide(L)'
;MEGHGRFGPDFVTAHRATHGVRTPEQRQLTYDIAVDPGFEHWRRWYGAQLALLPSPQADALARRLWLDEHFWPVTFELAAGAAIRSAGYTAVYEHDHGGLTPDWTAHTPSGELAFLVEVHTDQPAKETFGRIRAWKALERRIAEIPVGVVLVLQGTRHLAPKPPDAGTAKKIAREVRARLLDGPSTAKIHAHGYTLAVLADRFGRPLQSANGIRAQFAAPSGVAGPVDASRLVKAVDEKVSKYADLANHHNVPLVIAVGSHRFTSVDLADLDDLLAGASTIGFHFNVGDTYIGTKTVNPARPTQWTMPTNLAGLLWLHNQPPFNATARPNPDGHRQMPQRLAQMTTAAQ
;
A
#
# COMPACT_ATOMS: atom_id res chain seq x y z
N MET A 1 -19.80 -7.72 30.32
CA MET A 1 -18.35 -7.88 30.13
C MET A 1 -17.96 -6.96 28.99
N GLU A 2 -17.32 -5.83 29.29
CA GLU A 2 -16.78 -4.95 28.27
C GLU A 2 -15.71 -5.73 27.50
N GLY A 3 -16.06 -6.17 26.29
CA GLY A 3 -15.16 -6.97 25.47
C GLY A 3 -13.98 -6.11 25.08
N HIS A 4 -12.83 -6.29 25.74
CA HIS A 4 -11.57 -5.78 25.23
C HIS A 4 -11.37 -6.41 23.85
N GLY A 5 -11.60 -5.61 22.80
CA GLY A 5 -11.48 -6.07 21.42
C GLY A 5 -10.11 -6.71 21.18
N ARG A 6 -10.04 -7.61 20.19
CA ARG A 6 -8.85 -8.40 19.84
C ARG A 6 -7.52 -7.63 19.79
N PHE A 7 -7.58 -6.32 19.49
CA PHE A 7 -6.42 -5.42 19.42
C PHE A 7 -6.46 -4.28 20.45
N GLY A 8 -6.95 -4.58 21.66
CA GLY A 8 -7.03 -3.66 22.81
C GLY A 8 -5.70 -3.44 23.55
N PRO A 9 -5.74 -2.84 24.77
CA PRO A 9 -4.55 -2.49 25.54
C PRO A 9 -3.60 -3.66 25.82
N ASP A 10 -4.14 -4.86 26.09
CA ASP A 10 -3.33 -6.06 26.34
C ASP A 10 -2.54 -6.50 25.12
N PHE A 11 -3.16 -6.42 23.93
CA PHE A 11 -2.48 -6.66 22.66
C PHE A 11 -1.32 -5.67 22.46
N VAL A 12 -1.58 -4.37 22.66
CA VAL A 12 -0.54 -3.33 22.52
C VAL A 12 0.62 -3.59 23.48
N THR A 13 0.32 -3.94 24.73
CA THR A 13 1.32 -4.25 25.76
C THR A 13 2.17 -5.45 25.38
N ALA A 14 1.53 -6.56 24.98
CA ALA A 14 2.23 -7.77 24.55
C ALA A 14 3.09 -7.51 23.29
N HIS A 15 2.56 -6.77 22.32
CA HIS A 15 3.27 -6.44 21.08
C HIS A 15 4.47 -5.53 21.33
N ARG A 16 4.36 -4.56 22.25
CA ARG A 16 5.48 -3.75 22.73
C ARG A 16 6.54 -4.58 23.43
N ALA A 17 6.15 -5.49 24.32
CA ALA A 17 7.09 -6.38 25.00
C ALA A 17 7.88 -7.25 24.02
N THR A 18 7.20 -7.77 22.99
CA THR A 18 7.79 -8.71 22.03
C THR A 18 8.69 -8.02 21.00
N HIS A 19 8.25 -6.87 20.47
CA HIS A 19 8.90 -6.24 19.32
C HIS A 19 9.57 -4.89 19.65
N GLY A 20 9.23 -4.26 20.79
CA GLY A 20 9.74 -2.95 21.19
C GLY A 20 11.23 -2.95 21.53
N VAL A 21 11.81 -4.09 21.92
CA VAL A 21 13.25 -4.22 22.18
C VAL A 21 14.11 -4.16 20.90
N ARG A 22 13.49 -4.36 19.73
CA ARG A 22 14.19 -4.29 18.43
C ARG A 22 14.47 -2.83 18.08
N THR A 23 15.58 -2.58 17.41
CA THR A 23 15.86 -1.22 16.89
C THR A 23 14.81 -0.84 15.82
N PRO A 24 14.54 0.44 15.59
CA PRO A 24 13.54 0.86 14.59
C PRO A 24 13.74 0.23 13.21
N GLU A 25 14.97 -0.09 12.81
CA GLU A 25 15.28 -0.70 11.51
C GLU A 25 14.95 -2.21 11.46
N GLN A 26 14.84 -2.87 12.61
CA GLN A 26 14.55 -4.29 12.76
C GLN A 26 13.08 -4.56 13.11
N ARG A 27 12.29 -3.52 13.37
CA ARG A 27 10.85 -3.61 13.59
C ARG A 27 10.13 -3.73 12.25
N GLN A 28 9.03 -4.47 12.26
CA GLN A 28 8.09 -4.50 11.14
C GLN A 28 7.54 -3.10 10.89
N LEU A 29 7.26 -2.76 9.63
CA LEU A 29 6.61 -1.51 9.25
C LEU A 29 5.20 -1.38 9.87
N THR A 30 4.58 -2.52 10.17
CA THR A 30 3.28 -2.62 10.85
C THR A 30 3.35 -2.32 12.35
N TYR A 31 4.54 -2.35 12.96
CA TYR A 31 4.69 -2.19 14.41
C TYR A 31 4.09 -0.88 14.92
N ASP A 32 4.38 0.23 14.24
CA ASP A 32 3.89 1.55 14.64
C ASP A 32 2.34 1.58 14.57
N ILE A 33 1.75 0.98 13.54
CA ILE A 33 0.28 0.81 13.40
C ILE A 33 -0.27 -0.06 14.55
N ALA A 34 0.46 -1.09 14.96
CA ALA A 34 0.05 -2.00 16.01
C ALA A 34 0.09 -1.39 17.43
N VAL A 35 0.93 -0.38 17.71
CA VAL A 35 1.17 0.07 19.09
C VAL A 35 1.01 1.57 19.36
N ASP A 36 1.03 2.40 18.32
CA ASP A 36 0.90 3.85 18.48
C ASP A 36 -0.58 4.22 18.74
N PRO A 37 -0.89 5.03 19.76
CA PRO A 37 -2.23 5.57 19.99
C PRO A 37 -2.84 6.27 18.76
N GLY A 38 -2.04 6.93 17.92
CA GLY A 38 -2.51 7.59 16.70
C GLY A 38 -3.20 6.63 15.72
N PHE A 39 -2.84 5.34 15.75
CA PHE A 39 -3.45 4.29 14.91
C PHE A 39 -4.50 3.45 15.64
N GLU A 40 -5.00 3.87 16.80
CA GLU A 40 -6.04 3.13 17.53
C GLU A 40 -7.30 2.90 16.68
N HIS A 41 -7.67 3.89 15.86
CA HIS A 41 -8.81 3.78 14.95
C HIS A 41 -8.63 2.64 13.92
N TRP A 42 -7.40 2.36 13.46
CA TRP A 42 -7.11 1.22 12.59
C TRP A 42 -7.34 -0.09 13.33
N ARG A 43 -6.75 -0.23 14.53
CA ARG A 43 -6.90 -1.44 15.36
C ARG A 43 -8.36 -1.74 15.68
N ARG A 44 -9.14 -0.71 15.99
CA ARG A 44 -10.58 -0.83 16.24
C ARG A 44 -11.33 -1.30 15.00
N TRP A 45 -11.03 -0.73 13.83
CA TRP A 45 -11.62 -1.15 12.56
C TRP A 45 -11.29 -2.63 12.27
N TYR A 46 -10.03 -3.04 12.37
CA TYR A 46 -9.64 -4.44 12.17
C TYR A 46 -10.33 -5.39 13.16
N GLY A 47 -10.38 -5.00 14.44
CA GLY A 47 -11.08 -5.77 15.47
C GLY A 47 -12.56 -5.95 15.15
N ALA A 48 -13.22 -4.89 14.69
CA ALA A 48 -14.62 -4.93 14.28
C ALA A 48 -14.84 -5.83 13.05
N GLN A 49 -13.98 -5.77 12.02
CA GLN A 49 -14.12 -6.63 10.85
C GLN A 49 -13.86 -8.11 11.16
N LEU A 50 -12.84 -8.41 11.98
CA LEU A 50 -12.54 -9.79 12.37
C LEU A 50 -13.61 -10.41 13.27
N ALA A 51 -14.33 -9.60 14.06
CA ALA A 51 -15.44 -10.07 14.88
C ALA A 51 -16.64 -10.55 14.06
N LEU A 52 -16.70 -10.21 12.76
CA LEU A 52 -17.74 -10.65 11.84
C LEU A 52 -17.41 -11.99 11.16
N LEU A 53 -16.25 -12.57 11.46
CA LEU A 53 -15.80 -13.84 10.87
C LEU A 53 -15.87 -14.98 11.90
N PRO A 54 -16.03 -16.23 11.44
CA PRO A 54 -15.81 -17.41 12.27
C PRO A 54 -14.45 -17.37 12.99
N SER A 55 -14.43 -17.73 14.28
CA SER A 55 -13.23 -17.62 15.13
C SER A 55 -11.94 -18.20 14.50
N PRO A 56 -11.95 -19.39 13.86
CA PRO A 56 -10.73 -19.93 13.25
C PRO A 56 -10.17 -19.05 12.13
N GLN A 57 -11.05 -18.50 11.29
CA GLN A 57 -10.67 -17.61 10.18
C GLN A 57 -10.21 -16.24 10.72
N ALA A 58 -10.94 -15.70 11.71
CA ALA A 58 -10.57 -14.47 12.40
C ALA A 58 -9.18 -14.57 13.05
N ASP A 59 -8.87 -15.70 13.70
CA ASP A 59 -7.57 -15.95 14.32
C ASP A 59 -6.44 -16.06 13.29
N ALA A 60 -6.70 -16.75 12.17
CA ALA A 60 -5.73 -16.89 11.09
C ALA A 60 -5.37 -15.54 10.46
N LEU A 61 -6.38 -14.72 10.13
CA LEU A 61 -6.18 -13.37 9.59
C LEU A 61 -5.52 -12.45 10.61
N ALA A 62 -5.92 -12.49 11.88
CA ALA A 62 -5.32 -11.67 12.94
C ALA A 62 -3.82 -11.92 13.10
N ARG A 63 -3.38 -13.18 12.99
CA ARG A 63 -1.95 -13.53 13.07
C ARG A 63 -1.17 -13.00 11.86
N ARG A 64 -1.76 -13.06 10.67
CA ARG A 64 -1.14 -12.58 9.42
C ARG A 64 -1.12 -11.06 9.32
N LEU A 65 -2.15 -10.37 9.80
CA LEU A 65 -2.34 -8.93 9.65
C LEU A 65 -1.09 -8.14 10.06
N TRP A 66 -0.44 -8.52 11.15
CA TRP A 66 0.70 -7.76 11.68
C TRP A 66 2.04 -8.10 11.01
N LEU A 67 2.07 -8.98 10.00
CA LEU A 67 3.27 -9.28 9.22
C LEU A 67 3.36 -8.34 8.01
N ASP A 68 4.54 -7.76 7.78
CA ASP A 68 4.77 -6.74 6.72
C ASP A 68 4.25 -7.20 5.34
N GLU A 69 4.53 -8.44 4.98
CA GLU A 69 4.17 -9.04 3.69
C GLU A 69 2.68 -9.36 3.54
N HIS A 70 1.93 -9.38 4.64
CA HIS A 70 0.53 -9.75 4.65
C HIS A 70 -0.40 -8.62 5.08
N PHE A 71 0.14 -7.53 5.64
CA PHE A 71 -0.65 -6.43 6.16
C PHE A 71 -1.63 -5.86 5.13
N TRP A 72 -1.15 -5.50 3.93
CA TRP A 72 -2.02 -4.97 2.88
C TRP A 72 -2.93 -6.03 2.25
N PRO A 73 -2.46 -7.24 1.90
CA PRO A 73 -3.34 -8.33 1.49
C PRO A 73 -4.51 -8.56 2.45
N VAL A 74 -4.23 -8.75 3.74
CA VAL A 74 -5.27 -8.97 4.76
C VAL A 74 -6.15 -7.73 4.93
N THR A 75 -5.58 -6.53 4.87
CA THR A 75 -6.37 -5.28 4.94
C THR A 75 -7.38 -5.19 3.81
N PHE A 76 -6.96 -5.49 2.57
CA PHE A 76 -7.84 -5.43 1.40
C PHE A 76 -8.83 -6.60 1.37
N GLU A 77 -8.45 -7.79 1.82
CA GLU A 77 -9.38 -8.89 2.05
C GLU A 77 -10.50 -8.45 3.01
N LEU A 78 -10.16 -7.89 4.18
CA LEU A 78 -11.14 -7.39 5.14
C LEU A 78 -11.98 -6.22 4.59
N ALA A 79 -11.37 -5.33 3.81
CA ALA A 79 -12.05 -4.19 3.20
C ALA A 79 -13.07 -4.64 2.13
N ALA A 80 -12.73 -5.65 1.32
CA ALA A 80 -13.68 -6.26 0.39
C ALA A 80 -14.89 -6.84 1.12
N GLY A 81 -14.65 -7.61 2.20
CA GLY A 81 -15.73 -8.12 3.04
C GLY A 81 -16.59 -7.01 3.65
N ALA A 82 -15.97 -5.91 4.10
CA ALA A 82 -16.69 -4.74 4.62
C ALA A 82 -17.56 -4.07 3.55
N ALA A 83 -17.05 -3.94 2.32
CA ALA A 83 -17.78 -3.38 1.19
C ALA A 83 -19.01 -4.22 0.83
N ILE A 84 -18.86 -5.54 0.74
CA ILE A 84 -19.98 -6.49 0.50
C ILE A 84 -21.08 -6.31 1.55
N ARG A 85 -20.69 -6.26 2.83
CA ARG A 85 -21.64 -6.05 3.95
C ARG A 85 -22.30 -4.67 3.89
N SER A 86 -21.56 -3.62 3.55
CA SER A 86 -22.10 -2.27 3.42
C SER A 86 -23.15 -2.14 2.29
N ALA A 87 -23.01 -2.96 1.24
CA ALA A 87 -23.99 -3.07 0.16
C ALA A 87 -25.21 -3.96 0.55
N GLY A 88 -25.29 -4.43 1.79
CA GLY A 88 -26.42 -5.18 2.33
C GLY A 88 -26.43 -6.67 1.98
N TYR A 89 -25.28 -7.25 1.66
CA TYR A 89 -25.10 -8.69 1.44
C TYR A 89 -24.47 -9.37 2.66
N THR A 90 -24.69 -10.67 2.79
CA THR A 90 -23.97 -11.50 3.74
C THR A 90 -22.66 -11.96 3.10
N ALA A 91 -21.52 -11.62 3.70
CA ALA A 91 -20.20 -11.99 3.19
C ALA A 91 -19.64 -13.21 3.95
N VAL A 92 -19.39 -14.30 3.23
CA VAL A 92 -18.80 -15.55 3.75
C VAL A 92 -17.35 -15.65 3.25
N TYR A 93 -16.41 -15.70 4.18
CA TYR A 93 -14.97 -15.75 3.88
C TYR A 93 -14.53 -17.17 3.50
N GLU A 94 -13.77 -17.30 2.41
CA GLU A 94 -13.18 -18.56 1.91
C GLU A 94 -14.16 -19.75 1.89
N HIS A 95 -15.38 -19.54 1.37
CA HIS A 95 -16.32 -20.64 1.16
C HIS A 95 -15.83 -21.56 0.04
N ASP A 96 -15.83 -22.87 0.27
CA ASP A 96 -15.43 -23.85 -0.74
C ASP A 96 -16.55 -24.09 -1.75
N HIS A 97 -16.23 -23.94 -3.03
CA HIS A 97 -17.11 -24.27 -4.14
C HIS A 97 -16.51 -25.39 -4.99
N GLY A 98 -16.30 -26.55 -4.38
CA GLY A 98 -15.79 -27.73 -5.08
C GLY A 98 -14.30 -27.68 -5.39
N GLY A 99 -13.49 -27.19 -4.44
CA GLY A 99 -12.02 -27.10 -4.55
C GLY A 99 -11.50 -25.72 -4.93
N LEU A 100 -12.39 -24.76 -5.21
CA LEU A 100 -12.05 -23.35 -5.38
C LEU A 100 -12.67 -22.52 -4.25
N THR A 101 -11.83 -21.71 -3.61
CA THR A 101 -12.23 -20.78 -2.55
C THR A 101 -11.97 -19.35 -3.03
N PRO A 102 -12.95 -18.64 -3.60
CA PRO A 102 -12.82 -17.20 -3.73
C PRO A 102 -12.72 -16.57 -2.34
N ASP A 103 -11.97 -15.46 -2.23
CA ASP A 103 -11.77 -14.80 -0.93
C ASP A 103 -13.10 -14.49 -0.22
N TRP A 104 -14.13 -14.06 -0.97
CA TRP A 104 -15.48 -13.90 -0.46
C TRP A 104 -16.55 -14.49 -1.37
N THR A 105 -17.54 -15.08 -0.71
CA THR A 105 -18.83 -15.48 -1.31
C THR A 105 -19.92 -14.59 -0.75
N ALA A 106 -20.62 -13.86 -1.61
CA ALA A 106 -21.67 -12.93 -1.18
C ALA A 106 -23.05 -13.56 -1.37
N HIS A 107 -23.87 -13.51 -0.33
CA HIS A 107 -25.25 -13.98 -0.35
C HIS A 107 -26.24 -12.82 -0.20
N THR A 108 -27.41 -12.96 -0.81
CA THR A 108 -28.55 -12.08 -0.54
C THR A 108 -28.98 -12.23 0.94
N PRO A 109 -29.80 -11.31 1.47
CA PRO A 109 -30.41 -11.50 2.78
C PRO A 109 -31.26 -12.77 2.92
N SER A 110 -31.76 -13.33 1.81
CA SER A 110 -32.49 -14.62 1.78
C SER A 110 -31.57 -15.85 1.78
N GLY A 111 -30.25 -15.67 1.72
CA GLY A 111 -29.25 -16.74 1.74
C GLY A 111 -28.85 -17.26 0.35
N GLU A 112 -29.43 -16.74 -0.72
CA GLU A 112 -29.08 -17.13 -2.09
C GLU A 112 -27.71 -16.59 -2.47
N LEU A 113 -26.92 -17.37 -3.21
CA LEU A 113 -25.64 -16.92 -3.75
C LEU A 113 -25.86 -15.76 -4.71
N ALA A 114 -25.32 -14.59 -4.39
CA ALA A 114 -25.50 -13.37 -5.15
C ALA A 114 -24.35 -13.11 -6.14
N PHE A 115 -23.10 -13.28 -5.69
CA PHE A 115 -21.89 -13.09 -6.50
C PHE A 115 -20.65 -13.62 -5.77
N LEU A 116 -19.55 -13.77 -6.52
CA LEU A 116 -18.24 -14.16 -6.01
C LEU A 116 -17.28 -12.97 -6.05
N VAL A 117 -16.42 -12.85 -5.04
CA VAL A 117 -15.38 -11.82 -5.00
C VAL A 117 -14.02 -12.45 -4.73
N GLU A 118 -13.07 -12.13 -5.58
CA GLU A 118 -11.66 -12.42 -5.38
C GLU A 118 -10.91 -11.10 -5.20
N VAL A 119 -9.94 -11.06 -4.30
CA VAL A 119 -9.18 -9.86 -3.95
C VAL A 119 -7.80 -9.91 -4.59
N HIS A 120 -7.38 -8.80 -5.19
CA HIS A 120 -6.02 -8.57 -5.64
C HIS A 120 -5.39 -7.41 -4.87
N THR A 121 -4.17 -7.62 -4.38
CA THR A 121 -3.35 -6.56 -3.81
C THR A 121 -2.18 -6.30 -4.75
N ASP A 122 -2.18 -5.13 -5.38
CA ASP A 122 -1.03 -4.67 -6.15
C ASP A 122 0.08 -4.25 -5.18
N GLN A 123 1.11 -5.08 -5.08
CA GLN A 123 2.21 -4.91 -4.14
C GLN A 123 3.58 -4.88 -4.87
N PRO A 124 4.56 -4.10 -4.37
CA PRO A 124 5.92 -4.17 -4.90
C PRO A 124 6.51 -5.58 -4.77
N ALA A 125 7.47 -5.93 -5.63
CA ALA A 125 8.22 -7.17 -5.47
C ALA A 125 8.96 -7.19 -4.12
N LYS A 126 9.23 -8.39 -3.58
CA LYS A 126 9.93 -8.56 -2.29
C LYS A 126 11.27 -7.82 -2.24
N GLU A 127 12.01 -7.80 -3.35
CA GLU A 127 13.28 -7.10 -3.47
C GLU A 127 13.09 -5.57 -3.34
N THR A 128 12.04 -5.02 -3.95
CA THR A 128 11.65 -3.62 -3.82
C THR A 128 11.33 -3.24 -2.37
N PHE A 129 10.61 -4.10 -1.64
CA PHE A 129 10.38 -3.92 -0.20
C PHE A 129 11.68 -3.92 0.62
N GLY A 130 12.60 -4.84 0.30
CA GLY A 130 13.94 -4.86 0.89
C GLY A 130 14.66 -3.53 0.71
N ARG A 131 14.58 -2.95 -0.49
CA ARG A 131 15.21 -1.66 -0.80
C ARG A 131 14.55 -0.50 -0.07
N ILE A 132 13.22 -0.44 -0.06
CA ILE A 132 12.45 0.60 0.68
C ILE A 132 12.80 0.56 2.17
N ARG A 133 12.83 -0.62 2.79
CA ARG A 133 13.18 -0.78 4.22
C ARG A 133 14.59 -0.30 4.52
N ALA A 134 15.55 -0.66 3.67
CA ALA A 134 16.95 -0.25 3.85
C ALA A 134 17.12 1.28 3.72
N TRP A 135 16.40 1.94 2.81
CA TRP A 135 16.37 3.40 2.74
C TRP A 135 15.70 4.04 3.96
N LYS A 136 14.54 3.56 4.37
CA LYS A 136 13.83 4.03 5.58
C LYS A 136 14.66 3.86 6.84
N ALA A 137 15.45 2.79 6.93
CA ALA A 137 16.40 2.58 8.02
C ALA A 137 17.46 3.69 8.08
N LEU A 138 18.02 4.09 6.94
CA LEU A 138 18.95 5.23 6.89
C LEU A 138 18.26 6.56 7.24
N GLU A 139 17.05 6.80 6.72
CA GLU A 139 16.26 8.00 7.04
C GLU A 139 16.05 8.15 8.56
N ARG A 140 15.64 7.06 9.23
CA ARG A 140 15.42 7.05 10.68
C ARG A 140 16.69 7.42 11.45
N ARG A 141 17.84 6.87 11.07
CA ARG A 141 19.14 7.20 11.70
C ARG A 141 19.53 8.66 11.49
N ILE A 142 19.31 9.19 10.30
CA ILE A 142 19.59 10.60 10.01
C ILE A 142 18.64 11.51 10.80
N ALA A 143 17.37 11.10 10.97
CA ALA A 143 16.40 11.85 11.76
C ALA A 143 16.75 11.98 13.25
N GLU A 144 17.73 11.24 13.77
CA GLU A 144 18.26 11.40 15.13
C GLU A 144 19.30 12.53 15.25
N ILE A 145 19.79 13.06 14.12
CA ILE A 145 20.83 14.09 14.11
C ILE A 145 20.21 15.46 14.44
N PRO A 146 20.69 16.18 15.47
CA PRO A 146 20.07 17.43 15.94
C PRO A 146 20.53 18.64 15.11
N VAL A 147 20.36 18.57 13.79
CA VAL A 147 20.63 19.67 12.86
C VAL A 147 19.48 19.79 11.87
N GLY A 148 18.73 20.90 11.89
CA GLY A 148 17.48 21.10 11.14
C GLY A 148 17.62 21.31 9.63
N VAL A 149 18.26 20.39 8.92
CA VAL A 149 18.51 20.48 7.47
C VAL A 149 17.88 19.31 6.70
N VAL A 150 17.60 19.54 5.42
CA VAL A 150 17.19 18.48 4.48
C VAL A 150 18.39 17.96 3.71
N LEU A 151 18.61 16.65 3.76
CA LEU A 151 19.61 15.91 3.01
C LEU A 151 18.95 15.16 1.85
N VAL A 152 19.61 15.18 0.70
CA VAL A 152 19.24 14.40 -0.49
C VAL A 152 20.43 13.57 -0.95
N LEU A 153 20.18 12.46 -1.64
CA LEU A 153 21.26 11.71 -2.25
C LEU A 153 21.61 12.31 -3.61
N GLN A 154 22.86 12.68 -3.83
CA GLN A 154 23.33 13.13 -5.14
C GLN A 154 23.49 11.90 -6.04
N GLY A 155 22.59 11.75 -7.03
CA GLY A 155 22.63 10.65 -7.98
C GLY A 155 23.86 10.69 -8.89
N THR A 156 24.36 9.51 -9.29
CA THR A 156 25.22 9.36 -10.46
C THR A 156 24.32 9.20 -11.69
N ARG A 157 24.63 9.88 -12.79
CA ARG A 157 23.75 10.07 -13.97
C ARG A 157 23.24 8.78 -14.65
N HIS A 158 23.64 7.60 -14.22
CA HIS A 158 23.47 6.35 -14.98
C HIS A 158 22.91 5.16 -14.22
N LEU A 159 22.81 5.18 -12.88
CA LEU A 159 22.26 4.06 -12.11
C LEU A 159 21.47 4.53 -10.88
N ALA A 160 20.30 3.91 -10.67
CA ALA A 160 19.57 4.07 -9.42
C ALA A 160 20.44 3.56 -8.25
N PRO A 161 20.69 4.40 -7.22
CA PRO A 161 21.56 4.03 -6.12
C PRO A 161 21.00 2.81 -5.38
N LYS A 162 21.87 1.87 -5.05
CA LYS A 162 21.50 0.75 -4.16
C LYS A 162 21.42 1.26 -2.73
N PRO A 163 20.46 0.80 -1.92
CA PRO A 163 20.43 1.16 -0.52
C PRO A 163 21.60 0.52 0.25
N PRO A 164 22.13 1.19 1.28
CA PRO A 164 23.17 0.62 2.12
C PRO A 164 22.62 -0.53 2.98
N ASP A 165 23.47 -1.52 3.28
CA ASP A 165 23.19 -2.48 4.34
C ASP A 165 23.15 -1.80 5.73
N ALA A 166 22.69 -2.51 6.75
CA ALA A 166 22.52 -1.94 8.09
C ALA A 166 23.83 -1.42 8.72
N GLY A 167 24.95 -2.10 8.49
CA GLY A 167 26.26 -1.69 9.00
C GLY A 167 26.77 -0.44 8.30
N THR A 168 26.62 -0.38 6.98
CA THR A 168 26.98 0.78 6.16
C THR A 168 26.07 1.97 6.48
N ALA A 169 24.77 1.77 6.65
CA ALA A 169 23.83 2.82 7.06
C ALA A 169 24.21 3.47 8.40
N LYS A 170 24.62 2.66 9.39
CA LYS A 170 25.11 3.15 10.69
C LYS A 170 26.36 4.03 10.54
N LYS A 171 27.31 3.61 9.70
CA LYS A 171 28.54 4.38 9.46
C LYS A 171 28.26 5.68 8.72
N ILE A 172 27.37 5.65 7.71
CA ILE A 172 26.91 6.85 6.99
C ILE A 172 26.29 7.85 7.96
N ALA A 173 25.32 7.43 8.77
CA ALA A 173 24.65 8.33 9.71
C ALA A 173 25.63 8.96 10.72
N ARG A 174 26.63 8.21 11.18
CA ARG A 174 27.69 8.72 12.06
C ARG A 174 28.57 9.77 11.38
N GLU A 175 29.01 9.52 10.15
CA GLU A 175 29.82 10.47 9.37
C GLU A 175 29.01 11.75 9.09
N VAL A 176 27.77 11.60 8.64
CA VAL A 176 26.84 12.72 8.40
C VAL A 176 26.64 13.54 9.67
N ARG A 177 26.41 12.89 10.82
CA ARG A 177 26.29 13.57 12.12
C ARG A 177 27.52 14.39 12.44
N ALA A 178 28.71 13.81 12.32
CA ALA A 178 29.96 14.50 12.61
C ALA A 178 30.12 15.74 11.72
N ARG A 179 29.86 15.62 10.42
CA ARG A 179 29.97 16.74 9.46
C ARG A 179 28.94 17.83 9.69
N LEU A 180 27.68 17.48 9.96
CA LEU A 180 26.64 18.47 10.21
C LEU A 180 26.84 19.23 11.52
N LEU A 181 27.40 18.60 12.55
CA LEU A 181 27.71 19.25 13.82
C LEU A 181 28.96 20.13 13.74
N ASP A 182 29.93 19.80 12.87
CA ASP A 182 31.11 20.62 12.60
C ASP A 182 30.76 21.87 11.79
N GLY A 183 29.81 21.77 10.86
CA GLY A 183 29.31 22.91 10.10
C GLY A 183 28.06 22.57 9.27
N PRO A 184 26.87 23.14 9.58
CA PRO A 184 25.63 22.83 8.87
C PRO A 184 25.61 23.39 7.43
N SER A 185 26.56 24.27 7.08
CA SER A 185 26.77 24.79 5.71
C SER A 185 27.52 23.82 4.80
N THR A 186 27.86 22.61 5.27
CA THR A 186 28.50 21.58 4.45
C THR A 186 27.55 21.16 3.33
N ALA A 187 27.75 21.71 2.13
CA ALA A 187 26.88 21.47 0.98
C ALA A 187 26.87 19.99 0.54
N LYS A 188 27.97 19.27 0.74
CA LYS A 188 28.13 17.86 0.34
C LYS A 188 28.92 17.05 1.36
N ILE A 189 28.39 15.87 1.68
CA ILE A 189 28.95 14.92 2.63
C ILE A 189 29.19 13.61 1.89
N HIS A 190 30.45 13.21 1.77
CA HIS A 190 30.82 11.92 1.20
C HIS A 190 30.97 10.89 2.32
N ALA A 191 30.18 9.82 2.26
CA ALA A 191 30.18 8.77 3.28
C ALA A 191 29.96 7.40 2.64
N HIS A 192 30.96 6.52 2.76
CA HIS A 192 30.86 5.10 2.37
C HIS A 192 30.31 4.84 0.95
N GLY A 193 30.79 5.61 -0.03
CA GLY A 193 30.35 5.48 -1.44
C GLY A 193 29.06 6.24 -1.78
N TYR A 194 28.47 6.94 -0.81
CA TYR A 194 27.32 7.81 -1.01
C TYR A 194 27.76 9.28 -0.92
N THR A 195 27.13 10.12 -1.73
CA THR A 195 27.28 11.58 -1.63
C THR A 195 25.93 12.16 -1.24
N LEU A 196 25.81 12.62 0.00
CA LEU A 196 24.63 13.32 0.48
C LEU A 196 24.85 14.81 0.30
N ALA A 197 23.86 15.53 -0.22
CA ALA A 197 23.90 16.98 -0.33
C ALA A 197 22.90 17.61 0.64
N VAL A 198 23.31 18.70 1.29
CA VAL A 198 22.38 19.56 2.02
C VAL A 198 21.61 20.36 0.98
N LEU A 199 20.30 20.17 0.93
CA LEU A 199 19.44 20.87 0.00
C LEU A 199 19.37 22.34 0.40
N ALA A 200 19.53 23.22 -0.59
CA ALA A 200 19.46 24.66 -0.40
C ALA A 200 18.28 25.26 -1.18
N ASP A 201 17.76 26.37 -0.69
CA ASP A 201 16.80 27.21 -1.40
C ASP A 201 17.46 27.94 -2.59
N ARG A 202 16.66 28.69 -3.36
CA ARG A 202 17.14 29.48 -4.51
C ARG A 202 18.21 30.53 -4.16
N PHE A 203 18.40 30.83 -2.88
CA PHE A 203 19.38 31.79 -2.37
C PHE A 203 20.60 31.10 -1.74
N GLY A 204 20.71 29.77 -1.86
CA GLY A 204 21.83 28.99 -1.31
C GLY A 204 21.72 28.75 0.20
N ARG A 205 20.58 29.03 0.84
CA ARG A 205 20.37 28.76 2.27
C ARG A 205 19.86 27.33 2.48
N PRO A 206 20.37 26.57 3.46
CA PRO A 206 19.87 25.23 3.76
C PRO A 206 18.35 25.21 3.99
N LEU A 207 17.66 24.31 3.30
CA LEU A 207 16.23 24.08 3.50
C LEU A 207 16.00 23.53 4.91
N GLN A 208 15.03 24.11 5.61
CA GLN A 208 14.67 23.67 6.95
C GLN A 208 13.93 22.33 6.91
N SER A 209 14.33 21.45 7.81
CA SER A 209 13.71 20.14 7.98
C SER A 209 12.27 20.24 8.50
N ALA A 210 11.37 19.41 7.99
CA ALA A 210 10.03 19.25 8.55
C ALA A 210 10.04 18.61 9.96
N ASN A 211 11.17 18.00 10.36
CA ASN A 211 11.37 17.46 11.70
C ASN A 211 11.87 18.53 12.71
N GLY A 212 11.77 19.82 12.37
CA GLY A 212 12.23 20.93 13.20
C GLY A 212 13.76 20.95 13.31
N ILE A 213 14.28 20.86 14.55
CA ILE A 213 15.73 20.92 14.83
C ILE A 213 16.50 19.65 14.44
N ARG A 214 15.82 18.66 13.84
CA ARG A 214 16.41 17.37 13.47
C ARG A 214 16.57 17.26 11.97
N ALA A 215 17.58 16.54 11.52
CA ALA A 215 17.81 16.37 10.10
C ALA A 215 16.67 15.57 9.45
N GLN A 216 16.47 15.79 8.17
CA GLN A 216 15.57 15.01 7.34
C GLN A 216 16.37 14.47 6.17
N PHE A 217 16.29 13.18 5.92
CA PHE A 217 16.81 12.59 4.69
C PHE A 217 15.63 12.27 3.78
N ALA A 218 15.63 12.84 2.58
CA ALA A 218 14.73 12.43 1.53
C ALA A 218 15.42 11.30 0.74
N ALA A 219 15.20 10.06 1.15
CA ALA A 219 15.83 8.94 0.48
C ALA A 219 15.29 8.78 -0.95
N PRO A 220 16.09 8.20 -1.86
CA PRO A 220 15.58 7.77 -3.15
C PRO A 220 14.38 6.84 -2.99
N SER A 221 13.31 7.07 -3.73
CA SER A 221 12.20 6.14 -3.79
C SER A 221 12.73 4.80 -4.31
N GLY A 222 12.44 3.72 -3.58
CA GLY A 222 12.79 2.36 -4.03
C GLY A 222 12.05 1.93 -5.30
N VAL A 223 11.14 2.78 -5.81
CA VAL A 223 10.18 2.57 -6.88
C VAL A 223 10.29 3.68 -7.95
N ALA A 224 11.39 4.44 -7.99
CA ALA A 224 11.60 5.45 -9.03
C ALA A 224 11.50 4.78 -10.42
N GLY A 225 10.47 5.13 -11.18
CA GLY A 225 10.12 4.49 -12.43
C GLY A 225 8.72 4.86 -12.90
N PRO A 226 8.34 4.45 -14.11
CA PRO A 226 6.97 4.60 -14.59
C PRO A 226 6.01 3.84 -13.68
N VAL A 227 4.98 4.54 -13.21
CA VAL A 227 3.81 3.96 -12.56
C VAL A 227 2.76 3.78 -13.64
N ASP A 228 2.30 2.54 -13.83
CA ASP A 228 1.17 2.22 -14.69
C ASP A 228 0.35 1.06 -14.10
N ALA A 229 -0.94 1.00 -14.43
CA ALA A 229 -1.85 -0.04 -13.96
C ALA A 229 -1.75 -1.36 -14.75
N SER A 230 -0.81 -1.51 -15.69
CA SER A 230 -0.72 -2.68 -16.58
C SER A 230 -0.46 -3.97 -15.81
N ARG A 231 0.39 -3.91 -14.78
CA ARG A 231 0.65 -5.05 -13.89
C ARG A 231 -0.61 -5.48 -13.14
N LEU A 232 -1.37 -4.51 -12.67
CA LEU A 232 -2.61 -4.72 -11.93
C LEU A 232 -3.64 -5.41 -12.82
N VAL A 233 -3.87 -4.92 -14.05
CA VAL A 233 -4.87 -5.53 -14.95
C VAL A 233 -4.47 -6.92 -15.41
N LYS A 234 -3.17 -7.19 -15.63
CA LYS A 234 -2.72 -8.55 -15.93
C LYS A 234 -3.07 -9.53 -14.79
N ALA A 235 -2.87 -9.12 -13.54
CA ALA A 235 -3.21 -9.95 -12.39
C ALA A 235 -4.73 -10.11 -12.21
N VAL A 236 -5.52 -9.10 -12.61
CA VAL A 236 -6.98 -9.21 -12.71
C VAL A 236 -7.36 -10.26 -13.76
N ASP A 237 -6.80 -10.20 -14.97
CA ASP A 237 -7.09 -11.15 -16.05
C ASP A 237 -6.77 -12.60 -15.66
N GLU A 238 -5.65 -12.81 -14.95
CA GLU A 238 -5.28 -14.11 -14.40
C GLU A 238 -6.33 -14.63 -13.38
N LYS A 239 -6.83 -13.76 -12.49
CA LYS A 239 -7.89 -14.12 -11.53
C LYS A 239 -9.23 -14.36 -12.21
N VAL A 240 -9.61 -13.56 -13.20
CA VAL A 240 -10.82 -13.78 -13.98
C VAL A 240 -10.75 -15.14 -14.67
N SER A 241 -9.63 -15.46 -15.31
CA SER A 241 -9.43 -16.76 -15.96
C SER A 241 -9.55 -17.92 -14.97
N LYS A 242 -9.03 -17.77 -13.75
CA LYS A 242 -9.12 -18.79 -12.70
C LYS A 242 -10.55 -19.07 -12.22
N TYR A 243 -11.38 -18.02 -12.07
CA TYR A 243 -12.71 -18.13 -11.43
C TYR A 243 -13.89 -18.05 -12.41
N ALA A 244 -13.65 -17.84 -13.71
CA ALA A 244 -14.71 -17.71 -14.71
C ALA A 244 -15.63 -18.94 -14.77
N ASP A 245 -15.08 -20.15 -14.78
CA ASP A 245 -15.86 -21.39 -14.84
C ASP A 245 -16.72 -21.58 -13.59
N LEU A 246 -16.20 -21.21 -12.42
CA LEU A 246 -16.94 -21.24 -11.17
C LEU A 246 -18.14 -20.29 -11.20
N ALA A 247 -17.91 -19.04 -11.61
CA ALA A 247 -18.98 -18.04 -11.76
C ALA A 247 -20.03 -18.49 -12.80
N ASN A 248 -19.58 -19.16 -13.87
CA ASN A 248 -20.46 -19.74 -14.89
C ASN A 248 -21.30 -20.90 -14.37
N HIS A 249 -20.69 -21.81 -13.62
CA HIS A 249 -21.38 -22.96 -13.03
C HIS A 249 -22.52 -22.52 -12.10
N HIS A 250 -22.27 -21.51 -11.26
CA HIS A 250 -23.29 -20.98 -10.34
C HIS A 250 -24.22 -19.95 -10.98
N ASN A 251 -23.95 -19.55 -12.22
CA ASN A 251 -24.65 -18.47 -12.92
C ASN A 251 -24.71 -17.15 -12.12
N VAL A 252 -23.60 -16.75 -11.50
CA VAL A 252 -23.51 -15.52 -10.71
C VAL A 252 -22.39 -14.60 -11.20
N PRO A 253 -22.47 -13.27 -10.94
CA PRO A 253 -21.40 -12.33 -11.28
C PRO A 253 -20.09 -12.66 -10.56
N LEU A 254 -18.96 -12.46 -11.27
CA LEU A 254 -17.62 -12.44 -10.68
C LEU A 254 -17.17 -10.99 -10.55
N VAL A 255 -16.76 -10.58 -9.35
CA VAL A 255 -16.19 -9.25 -9.09
C VAL A 255 -14.75 -9.44 -8.61
N ILE A 256 -13.83 -8.62 -9.11
CA ILE A 256 -12.47 -8.56 -8.57
C ILE A 256 -12.33 -7.28 -7.74
N ALA A 257 -12.07 -7.43 -6.45
CA ALA A 257 -11.74 -6.29 -5.60
C ALA A 257 -10.23 -6.04 -5.67
N VAL A 258 -9.83 -4.79 -5.87
CA VAL A 258 -8.43 -4.44 -6.10
C VAL A 258 -8.02 -3.33 -5.16
N GLY A 259 -6.93 -3.54 -4.42
CA GLY A 259 -6.29 -2.50 -3.63
C GLY A 259 -4.83 -2.34 -4.03
N SER A 260 -4.34 -1.10 -4.01
CA SER A 260 -2.93 -0.81 -4.25
C SER A 260 -2.21 -0.49 -2.95
N HIS A 261 -1.05 -1.11 -2.77
CA HIS A 261 -0.17 -0.74 -1.69
C HIS A 261 0.27 0.71 -1.90
N ARG A 262 0.31 1.53 -0.83
CA ARG A 262 0.81 2.93 -0.83
C ARG A 262 2.19 3.20 -1.47
N PHE A 263 2.95 2.15 -1.79
CA PHE A 263 4.28 2.26 -2.38
C PHE A 263 4.28 1.92 -3.87
N THR A 264 3.23 1.30 -4.42
CA THR A 264 3.12 1.10 -5.87
C THR A 264 2.72 2.38 -6.57
N SER A 265 2.11 3.33 -5.84
CA SER A 265 1.65 4.63 -6.35
C SER A 265 0.51 4.55 -7.35
N VAL A 266 0.08 3.33 -7.71
CA VAL A 266 -1.09 3.10 -8.54
C VAL A 266 -2.32 3.52 -7.75
N ASP A 267 -3.15 4.39 -8.31
CA ASP A 267 -4.42 4.78 -7.73
C ASP A 267 -5.61 4.46 -8.65
N LEU A 268 -6.81 4.88 -8.25
CA LEU A 268 -8.02 4.66 -9.04
C LEU A 268 -8.00 5.46 -10.34
N ALA A 269 -7.37 6.64 -10.37
CA ALA A 269 -7.27 7.45 -11.56
C ALA A 269 -6.40 6.76 -12.61
N ASP A 270 -5.29 6.13 -12.22
CA ASP A 270 -4.45 5.34 -13.14
C ASP A 270 -5.22 4.18 -13.79
N LEU A 271 -6.13 3.54 -13.05
CA LEU A 271 -7.01 2.50 -13.57
C LEU A 271 -8.07 3.07 -14.52
N ASP A 272 -8.69 4.19 -14.15
CA ASP A 272 -9.71 4.87 -14.97
C ASP A 272 -9.13 5.35 -16.29
N ASP A 273 -7.92 5.90 -16.23
CA ASP A 273 -7.13 6.31 -17.38
C ASP A 273 -6.91 5.11 -18.32
N LEU A 274 -6.45 3.97 -17.79
CA LEU A 274 -6.26 2.75 -18.57
C LEU A 274 -7.55 2.21 -19.21
N LEU A 275 -8.68 2.30 -18.52
CA LEU A 275 -10.01 1.93 -19.05
C LEU A 275 -10.48 2.88 -20.16
N ALA A 276 -10.24 4.18 -19.99
CA ALA A 276 -10.57 5.21 -20.96
C ALA A 276 -9.63 5.23 -22.17
N GLY A 277 -8.54 4.46 -22.14
CA GLY A 277 -7.47 4.55 -23.14
C GLY A 277 -6.76 5.89 -23.08
N ALA A 278 -6.69 6.51 -21.90
CA ALA A 278 -5.76 7.58 -21.57
C ALA A 278 -4.58 6.94 -20.86
N SER A 279 -3.39 6.91 -21.43
CA SER A 279 -2.25 6.34 -20.70
C SER A 279 -1.54 7.46 -19.97
N THR A 280 -1.51 7.35 -18.65
CA THR A 280 -0.82 8.27 -17.77
C THR A 280 0.35 7.50 -17.16
N ILE A 281 1.56 7.83 -17.60
CA ILE A 281 2.75 7.34 -16.91
C ILE A 281 3.06 8.34 -15.81
N GLY A 282 2.83 7.95 -14.56
CA GLY A 282 3.26 8.71 -13.40
C GLY A 282 4.75 8.49 -13.14
N PHE A 283 5.53 9.57 -13.07
CA PHE A 283 6.91 9.50 -12.59
C PHE A 283 6.98 10.01 -11.16
N HIS A 284 7.41 9.17 -10.22
CA HIS A 284 7.73 9.63 -8.87
C HIS A 284 9.20 10.02 -8.77
N PHE A 285 9.42 11.33 -8.70
CA PHE A 285 10.74 11.93 -8.54
C PHE A 285 11.08 12.21 -7.08
N ASN A 286 12.37 12.28 -6.78
CA ASN A 286 12.85 12.55 -5.43
C ASN A 286 13.02 14.05 -5.18
N VAL A 287 13.09 14.42 -3.90
CA VAL A 287 13.60 15.73 -3.51
C VAL A 287 15.06 15.83 -4.02
N GLY A 288 15.33 16.79 -4.91
CA GLY A 288 16.65 16.98 -5.55
C GLY A 288 16.71 16.61 -7.04
N ASP A 289 15.68 15.97 -7.59
CA ASP A 289 15.50 15.90 -9.05
C ASP A 289 14.96 17.25 -9.57
N THR A 290 15.37 17.70 -10.76
CA THR A 290 14.91 18.97 -11.36
C THR A 290 13.39 19.04 -11.56
N TYR A 291 12.70 17.91 -11.47
CA TYR A 291 11.25 17.81 -11.46
C TYR A 291 10.85 17.15 -10.15
N ILE A 292 10.42 17.93 -9.16
CA ILE A 292 9.81 17.38 -7.93
C ILE A 292 8.31 17.30 -8.21
N GLY A 293 7.72 16.11 -8.19
CA GLY A 293 6.28 15.90 -8.37
C GLY A 293 5.96 14.62 -9.15
N THR A 294 4.68 14.42 -9.46
CA THR A 294 4.23 13.43 -10.43
C THR A 294 4.15 14.11 -11.79
N LYS A 295 4.89 13.62 -12.79
CA LYS A 295 4.68 14.07 -14.17
C LYS A 295 3.88 13.02 -14.90
N THR A 296 2.71 13.39 -15.36
CA THR A 296 1.89 12.56 -16.23
C THR A 296 2.31 12.79 -17.67
N VAL A 297 2.67 11.72 -18.38
CA VAL A 297 2.97 11.78 -19.82
C VAL A 297 1.94 10.94 -20.56
N ASN A 298 1.29 11.55 -21.56
CA ASN A 298 0.42 10.84 -22.50
C ASN A 298 1.28 10.26 -23.64
N PRO A 299 1.46 8.93 -23.72
CA PRO A 299 2.19 8.32 -24.82
C PRO A 299 1.37 8.47 -26.11
N ALA A 300 2.04 8.63 -27.24
CA ALA A 300 1.39 8.81 -28.56
C ALA A 300 0.44 7.66 -28.98
N ARG A 301 0.47 6.53 -28.26
CA ARG A 301 -0.44 5.39 -28.39
C ARG A 301 -0.80 4.89 -26.98
N PRO A 302 -1.88 5.39 -26.38
CA PRO A 302 -2.26 4.95 -25.05
C PRO A 302 -2.76 3.50 -25.11
N THR A 303 -2.26 2.67 -24.20
CA THR A 303 -2.78 1.31 -24.00
C THR A 303 -4.18 1.45 -23.40
N GLN A 304 -5.18 0.80 -23.98
CA GLN A 304 -6.51 0.67 -23.40
C GLN A 304 -6.68 -0.76 -22.90
N TRP A 305 -7.16 -0.92 -21.67
CA TRP A 305 -7.59 -2.23 -21.18
C TRP A 305 -9.11 -2.34 -21.29
N THR A 306 -9.57 -3.41 -21.92
CA THR A 306 -10.99 -3.78 -21.95
C THR A 306 -11.21 -4.86 -20.91
N MET A 307 -12.16 -4.64 -20.00
CA MET A 307 -12.51 -5.62 -18.98
C MET A 307 -12.96 -6.93 -19.64
N PRO A 308 -12.45 -8.11 -19.22
CA PRO A 308 -12.90 -9.39 -19.77
C PRO A 308 -14.41 -9.59 -19.60
N THR A 309 -15.09 -10.19 -20.57
CA THR A 309 -16.56 -10.35 -20.52
C THR A 309 -17.06 -11.26 -19.39
N ASN A 310 -16.19 -12.11 -18.82
CA ASN A 310 -16.52 -12.91 -17.64
C ASN A 310 -16.40 -12.12 -16.31
N LEU A 311 -15.89 -10.89 -16.35
CA LEU A 311 -15.81 -9.99 -15.21
C LEU A 311 -17.05 -9.09 -15.17
N ALA A 312 -17.76 -9.06 -14.05
CA ALA A 312 -18.92 -8.18 -13.86
C ALA A 312 -18.51 -6.73 -13.52
N GLY A 313 -17.34 -6.55 -12.93
CA GLY A 313 -16.78 -5.24 -12.62
C GLY A 313 -15.63 -5.33 -11.61
N LEU A 314 -14.99 -4.18 -11.37
CA LEU A 314 -13.96 -4.03 -10.34
C LEU A 314 -14.50 -3.28 -9.13
N LEU A 315 -13.96 -3.63 -7.96
CA LEU A 315 -14.18 -2.90 -6.72
C LEU A 315 -12.85 -2.36 -6.21
N TRP A 316 -12.58 -1.08 -6.43
CA TRP A 316 -11.36 -0.43 -5.95
C TRP A 316 -11.41 -0.21 -4.44
N LEU A 317 -10.43 -0.72 -3.71
CA LEU A 317 -10.33 -0.62 -2.26
C LEU A 317 -9.33 0.47 -1.90
N HIS A 318 -9.82 1.51 -1.21
CA HIS A 318 -8.96 2.60 -0.76
C HIS A 318 -8.00 2.13 0.33
N ASN A 319 -6.77 2.65 0.32
CA ASN A 319 -5.71 2.24 1.24
C ASN A 319 -5.66 3.08 2.54
N GLN A 320 -6.68 3.90 2.80
CA GLN A 320 -6.88 4.66 4.03
C GLN A 320 -8.17 4.26 4.72
N PRO A 321 -8.20 4.15 6.06
CA PRO A 321 -9.42 3.91 6.81
C PRO A 321 -10.45 5.02 6.51
N PRO A 322 -11.75 4.69 6.43
CA PRO A 322 -12.36 3.39 6.76
C PRO A 322 -12.25 2.30 5.66
N PHE A 323 -11.30 2.42 4.72
CA PHE A 323 -11.03 1.49 3.61
C PHE A 323 -12.28 1.33 2.75
N ASN A 324 -12.86 2.46 2.38
CA ASN A 324 -14.02 2.52 1.48
C ASN A 324 -13.71 1.82 0.16
N ALA A 325 -14.77 1.50 -0.56
CA ALA A 325 -14.66 0.90 -1.88
C ALA A 325 -15.35 1.76 -2.94
N THR A 326 -14.82 1.73 -4.16
CA THR A 326 -15.39 2.41 -5.32
C THR A 326 -15.59 1.43 -6.46
N ALA A 327 -16.81 1.32 -6.98
CA ALA A 327 -17.13 0.38 -8.03
C ALA A 327 -16.79 0.90 -9.44
N ARG A 328 -16.39 -0.02 -10.32
CA ARG A 328 -16.27 0.14 -11.78
C ARG A 328 -16.99 -1.02 -12.46
N PRO A 329 -18.31 -0.89 -12.72
CA PRO A 329 -19.07 -1.92 -13.41
C PRO A 329 -18.52 -2.19 -14.82
N ASN A 330 -18.55 -3.45 -15.27
CA ASN A 330 -18.24 -3.81 -16.65
C ASN A 330 -19.52 -3.81 -17.48
N PRO A 331 -19.75 -2.82 -18.37
CA PRO A 331 -20.96 -2.79 -19.20
C PRO A 331 -21.03 -3.98 -20.17
N ASP A 332 -19.87 -4.49 -20.61
CA ASP A 332 -19.74 -5.59 -21.57
C ASP A 332 -19.67 -6.97 -20.88
N GLY A 333 -19.85 -7.01 -19.55
CA GLY A 333 -19.85 -8.23 -18.78
C GLY A 333 -21.08 -9.10 -19.11
N HIS A 334 -20.87 -10.40 -19.31
CA HIS A 334 -21.94 -11.40 -19.51
C HIS A 334 -22.94 -11.37 -18.35
N ARG A 335 -22.47 -11.06 -17.14
CA ARG A 335 -23.30 -10.85 -15.95
C ARG A 335 -22.99 -9.48 -15.38
N GLN A 336 -24.05 -8.75 -15.07
CA GLN A 336 -23.94 -7.38 -14.58
C GLN A 336 -23.53 -7.37 -13.10
N MET A 337 -22.74 -6.37 -12.72
CA MET A 337 -22.43 -6.13 -11.31
C MET A 337 -23.73 -5.90 -10.53
N PRO A 338 -23.90 -6.50 -9.34
CA PRO A 338 -25.10 -6.28 -8.54
C PRO A 338 -25.32 -4.79 -8.25
N GLN A 339 -26.55 -4.30 -8.44
CA GLN A 339 -26.87 -2.87 -8.43
C GLN A 339 -26.40 -2.15 -7.16
N ARG A 340 -26.59 -2.77 -5.98
CA ARG A 340 -26.17 -2.19 -4.70
C ARG A 340 -24.65 -2.02 -4.59
N LEU A 341 -23.89 -2.90 -5.25
CA LEU A 341 -22.44 -2.80 -5.33
C LEU A 341 -22.02 -1.76 -6.39
N ALA A 342 -22.67 -1.74 -7.55
CA ALA A 342 -22.44 -0.76 -8.61
C ALA A 342 -22.73 0.70 -8.17
N GLN A 343 -23.63 0.88 -7.19
CA GLN A 343 -23.95 2.17 -6.57
C GLN A 343 -22.88 2.68 -5.60
N MET A 344 -21.80 1.93 -5.34
CA MET A 344 -20.65 2.40 -4.54
C MET A 344 -19.78 3.37 -5.35
N THR A 345 -20.40 4.36 -5.97
CA THR A 345 -19.81 5.30 -6.91
C THR A 345 -19.90 6.71 -6.32
N THR A 346 -19.03 7.04 -5.35
CA THR A 346 -18.72 8.42 -4.94
C THR A 346 -17.56 8.40 -3.91
N ALA A 347 -16.59 9.31 -3.89
CA ALA A 347 -16.30 10.49 -4.69
C ALA A 347 -14.77 10.67 -4.81
N ALA A 348 -14.35 11.40 -5.85
CA ALA A 348 -13.06 12.07 -5.89
C ALA A 348 -12.84 12.84 -4.56
N GLN A 349 -11.69 12.62 -3.93
CA GLN A 349 -11.17 13.55 -2.93
C GLN A 349 -10.32 14.59 -3.62
#